data_AF-A0A3G9J1R0-F1
#
_entry.id   AF-A0A3G9J1R0-F1
#
_cell.length_a   1.000
_cell.length_b   1.000
_cell.length_c   1.000
_cell.angle_alpha   90.00
_cell.angle_beta   90.00
_cell.angle_gamma   90.00
#
_symmetry.space_group_name_H-M   'P 1'
#
loop_
_entity.id
_entity.type
_entity.pdbx_description
1 polymer ?
#
loop_
_entity_poly.entity_id
_entity_poly.type
_entity_poly.pdbx_seq_one_letter_code
_entity_poly.pdbx_strand_id
1 'polypeptide(L)'
;MKLPTPHLDRVPRWITWFALCVAVGFLGWIVYLATDITSIATTHHYDVAWLGFDVLEWSMVALAAVAAWKHHRSTTNFTAICAVMFAVDGWFDVWTSPGGSVLGAVLFAVCLEFPLVMAFAFATIHGERVKNSGRAVPS
;
A
#
# COMPACT_ATOMS: atom_id res chain seq x y z
N MET A 1 23.62 35.03 5.50
CA MET A 1 22.17 34.86 5.74
C MET A 1 21.83 33.39 5.49
N LYS A 2 21.81 32.55 6.53
CA LYS A 2 21.42 31.12 6.41
C LYS A 2 19.90 31.10 6.22
N LEU A 3 19.43 30.76 5.02
CA LEU A 3 18.02 30.45 4.84
C LEU A 3 17.68 29.25 5.74
N PRO A 4 16.52 29.23 6.43
CA PRO A 4 16.08 28.06 7.16
C PRO A 4 16.00 26.91 6.14
N THR A 5 16.87 25.91 6.27
CA THR A 5 16.75 24.69 5.49
C THR A 5 15.42 24.05 5.90
N PRO A 6 14.40 23.99 5.02
CA PRO A 6 13.23 23.22 5.34
C PRO A 6 13.71 21.79 5.58
N HIS A 7 13.20 21.21 6.65
CA HIS A 7 13.44 19.89 7.23
C HIS A 7 12.95 18.76 6.30
N LEU A 8 13.26 18.88 5.00
CA LEU A 8 12.87 17.96 3.93
C LEU A 8 13.49 16.57 4.14
N ASP A 9 14.33 16.35 5.15
CA ASP A 9 15.13 15.13 5.32
C ASP A 9 14.36 13.89 5.79
N ARG A 10 13.03 13.95 5.95
CA ARG A 10 12.26 12.87 6.57
C ARG A 10 10.97 12.57 5.83
N VAL A 11 10.72 11.27 5.62
CA VAL A 11 9.40 10.78 5.21
C VAL A 11 8.37 11.33 6.20
N PRO A 12 7.33 12.05 5.73
CA PRO A 12 6.33 12.66 6.59
C PRO A 12 5.74 11.68 7.59
N ARG A 13 5.65 12.06 8.87
CA ARG A 13 5.10 11.19 9.94
C ARG A 13 3.65 10.74 9.67
N TRP A 14 2.90 11.50 8.88
CA TRP A 14 1.55 11.12 8.49
C TRP A 14 1.53 9.85 7.62
N ILE A 15 2.59 9.56 6.84
CA ILE A 15 2.70 8.34 6.03
C ILE A 15 2.80 7.11 6.93
N THR A 16 3.51 7.21 8.07
CA THR A 16 3.59 6.12 9.04
C THR A 16 2.23 5.82 9.65
N TRP A 17 1.50 6.85 10.09
CA TRP A 17 0.16 6.69 10.63
C TRP A 17 -0.83 6.19 9.58
N PHE A 18 -0.73 6.70 8.34
CA PHE A 18 -1.52 6.24 7.21
C PHE A 18 -1.29 4.75 6.94
N ALA A 19 -0.04 4.31 6.79
CA ALA A 19 0.29 2.91 6.55
C ALA A 19 -0.18 2.00 7.70
N LEU A 20 -0.10 2.45 8.96
CA LEU A 20 -0.65 1.72 10.11
C LEU A 20 -2.18 1.61 10.04
N CYS A 21 -2.89 2.70 9.76
CA CYS A 21 -4.35 2.68 9.61
C CYS A 21 -4.78 1.74 8.49
N VAL A 22 -4.08 1.79 7.35
CA VAL A 22 -4.30 0.89 6.22
C VAL A 22 -4.07 -0.55 6.66
N ALA A 23 -2.94 -0.88 7.31
CA ALA A 23 -2.67 -2.23 7.78
C ALA A 23 -3.76 -2.76 8.73
N VAL A 24 -4.24 -1.95 9.66
CA VAL A 24 -5.30 -2.37 10.60
C VAL A 24 -6.64 -2.57 9.89
N GLY A 25 -7.03 -1.64 9.01
CA GLY A 25 -8.27 -1.76 8.23
C GLY A 25 -8.24 -2.98 7.31
N PHE A 26 -7.12 -3.19 6.63
CA PHE A 26 -6.93 -4.30 5.70
C PHE A 26 -6.91 -5.66 6.43
N LEU A 27 -6.36 -5.73 7.65
CA LEU A 27 -6.45 -6.93 8.47
C LEU A 27 -7.90 -7.29 8.80
N GLY A 28 -8.73 -6.29 9.11
CA GLY A 28 -10.16 -6.50 9.34
C GLY A 28 -10.88 -7.02 8.09
N TRP A 29 -10.54 -6.48 6.93
CA TRP A 29 -11.06 -6.91 5.63
C TRP A 29 -10.70 -8.37 5.31
N ILE A 30 -9.43 -8.75 5.51
CA ILE A 30 -8.94 -10.12 5.33
C ILE A 30 -9.72 -11.11 6.21
N VAL A 31 -9.94 -10.76 7.49
CA VAL A 31 -10.71 -11.62 8.41
C VAL A 31 -12.16 -11.76 7.94
N TYR A 32 -12.77 -10.68 7.46
CA TYR A 32 -14.12 -10.71 6.89
C TYR A 32 -14.20 -11.64 5.66
N LEU A 33 -13.30 -11.47 4.69
CA LEU A 33 -13.25 -12.31 3.49
C LEU A 33 -13.02 -13.78 3.83
N ALA A 34 -12.10 -14.08 4.76
CA ALA A 34 -11.86 -15.45 5.21
C ALA A 34 -13.12 -16.12 5.79
N THR A 35 -13.99 -15.36 6.46
CA THR A 35 -15.27 -15.90 6.95
C THR A 35 -16.29 -16.12 5.84
N ASP A 36 -16.34 -15.26 4.82
CA ASP A 36 -17.29 -15.34 3.71
C ASP A 36 -16.93 -16.46 2.71
N ILE A 37 -15.63 -16.67 2.43
CA ILE A 37 -15.10 -17.71 1.51
C ILE A 37 -15.56 -19.12 1.92
N THR A 38 -15.77 -19.37 3.22
CA THR A 38 -16.19 -20.69 3.72
C THR A 38 -17.58 -21.10 3.19
N SER A 39 -18.37 -20.14 2.68
CA SER A 39 -19.77 -20.40 2.28
C SER A 39 -19.97 -20.77 0.80
N ILE A 40 -18.99 -20.57 -0.10
CA ILE A 40 -19.16 -20.73 -1.56
C ILE A 40 -18.03 -21.61 -2.14
N ALA A 41 -17.98 -22.87 -1.72
CA ALA A 41 -16.93 -23.82 -2.13
C ALA A 41 -17.17 -24.43 -3.53
N THR A 42 -17.02 -23.67 -4.62
CA THR A 42 -17.06 -24.23 -5.98
C THR A 42 -15.70 -24.24 -6.70
N THR A 43 -14.71 -23.42 -6.30
CA THR A 43 -13.37 -23.41 -6.92
C THR A 43 -12.25 -23.16 -5.89
N HIS A 44 -12.03 -24.14 -5.02
CA HIS A 44 -11.18 -24.10 -3.82
C HIS A 44 -9.74 -23.52 -3.92
N HIS A 45 -9.17 -23.40 -5.12
CA HIS A 45 -7.79 -22.91 -5.33
C HIS A 45 -7.72 -21.41 -5.60
N TYR A 46 -8.80 -20.82 -6.12
CA TYR A 46 -8.84 -19.41 -6.49
C TYR A 46 -8.90 -18.54 -5.23
N ASP A 47 -9.80 -18.85 -4.31
CA ASP A 47 -9.99 -18.09 -3.06
C ASP A 47 -8.76 -18.14 -2.14
N VAL A 48 -8.03 -19.27 -2.14
CA VAL A 48 -6.80 -19.44 -1.35
C VAL A 48 -5.66 -18.61 -1.93
N ALA A 49 -5.55 -18.51 -3.27
CA ALA A 49 -4.53 -17.68 -3.91
C ALA A 49 -4.77 -16.19 -3.61
N TRP A 50 -6.03 -15.77 -3.62
CA TRP A 50 -6.46 -14.43 -3.24
C TRP A 50 -6.16 -14.09 -1.79
N LEU A 51 -6.60 -14.94 -0.86
CA LEU A 51 -6.30 -14.75 0.56
C LEU A 51 -4.79 -14.69 0.83
N GLY A 52 -4.01 -15.51 0.12
CA GLY A 52 -2.55 -15.49 0.19
C GLY A 52 -1.94 -14.18 -0.31
N PHE A 53 -2.50 -13.61 -1.39
CA PHE A 53 -2.08 -12.31 -1.92
C PHE A 53 -2.38 -11.18 -0.91
N ASP A 54 -3.57 -11.16 -0.31
CA ASP A 54 -3.94 -10.13 0.68
C ASP A 54 -3.02 -10.17 1.92
N VAL A 55 -2.67 -11.37 2.39
CA VAL A 55 -1.73 -11.54 3.50
C VAL A 55 -0.34 -11.00 3.14
N LEU A 56 0.13 -11.25 1.91
CA LEU A 56 1.39 -10.70 1.43
C LEU A 56 1.32 -9.18 1.36
N GLU A 57 0.24 -8.61 0.84
CA GLU A 57 0.04 -7.16 0.76
C GLU A 57 0.04 -6.53 2.15
N TRP A 58 -0.75 -7.07 3.08
CA TRP A 58 -0.77 -6.64 4.46
C TRP A 58 0.63 -6.65 5.09
N SER A 59 1.38 -7.73 4.85
CA SER A 59 2.75 -7.86 5.39
C SER A 59 3.69 -6.78 4.83
N MET A 60 3.56 -6.42 3.55
CA MET A 60 4.35 -5.36 2.94
C MET A 60 3.98 -3.98 3.48
N VAL A 61 2.69 -3.71 3.69
CA VAL A 61 2.23 -2.46 4.33
C VAL A 61 2.76 -2.36 5.76
N ALA A 62 2.72 -3.45 6.52
CA ALA A 62 3.29 -3.50 7.87
C ALA A 62 4.81 -3.24 7.86
N LEU A 63 5.54 -3.85 6.92
CA LEU A 63 6.97 -3.60 6.73
C LEU A 63 7.25 -2.14 6.34
N ALA A 64 6.44 -1.55 5.46
CA ALA A 64 6.54 -0.15 5.08
C ALA A 64 6.31 0.77 6.29
N ALA A 65 5.30 0.47 7.11
CA ALA A 65 5.01 1.22 8.34
C ALA A 65 6.16 1.14 9.36
N VAL A 66 6.70 -0.07 9.61
CA VAL A 66 7.84 -0.26 10.53
C VAL A 66 9.10 0.41 9.99
N ALA A 67 9.38 0.31 8.70
CA ALA A 67 10.51 0.98 8.06
C ALA A 67 10.39 2.50 8.18
N ALA A 68 9.20 3.05 7.91
CA ALA A 68 8.91 4.48 8.03
C ALA A 68 9.06 4.96 9.48
N TRP A 69 8.54 4.20 10.45
CA TRP A 69 8.66 4.50 11.89
C TRP A 69 10.12 4.53 12.35
N LYS A 70 10.93 3.59 11.87
CA LYS A 70 12.37 3.51 12.18
C LYS A 70 13.22 4.46 11.34
N HIS A 71 12.61 5.25 10.45
CA HIS A 71 13.31 6.08 9.46
C HIS A 71 14.34 5.29 8.63
N HIS A 72 14.04 4.04 8.32
CA HIS A 72 14.94 3.14 7.62
C HIS A 72 15.06 3.52 6.14
N ARG A 73 16.25 3.39 5.55
CA ARG A 73 16.49 3.72 4.12
C ARG A 73 15.66 2.88 3.15
N SER A 74 15.25 1.69 3.56
CA SER A 74 14.39 0.81 2.77
C SER A 74 12.92 1.23 2.74
N THR A 75 12.50 2.27 3.45
CA THR A 75 11.11 2.78 3.43
C THR A 75 10.64 3.01 2.01
N THR A 76 11.46 3.67 1.18
CA THR A 76 11.19 3.92 -0.23
C THR A 76 10.94 2.65 -1.03
N ASN A 77 11.69 1.58 -0.76
CA ASN A 77 11.53 0.30 -1.47
C ASN A 77 10.21 -0.36 -1.08
N PHE A 78 9.89 -0.40 0.22
CA PHE A 78 8.64 -1.01 0.69
C PHE A 78 7.42 -0.23 0.22
N THR A 79 7.45 1.10 0.22
CA THR A 79 6.35 1.91 -0.32
C THR A 79 6.20 1.74 -1.82
N ALA A 80 7.29 1.55 -2.57
CA ALA A 80 7.22 1.27 -4.00
C ALA A 80 6.54 -0.08 -4.28
N ILE A 81 6.90 -1.11 -3.50
CA ILE A 81 6.28 -2.44 -3.59
C ILE A 81 4.79 -2.34 -3.28
N CYS A 82 4.40 -1.67 -2.19
CA CYS A 82 2.98 -1.48 -1.83
C CYS A 82 2.21 -0.79 -2.95
N ALA A 83 2.76 0.26 -3.56
CA ALA A 83 2.09 0.97 -4.66
C ALA A 83 1.79 0.05 -5.86
N VAL A 84 2.70 -0.87 -6.18
CA VAL A 84 2.49 -1.85 -7.26
C VAL A 84 1.47 -2.91 -6.83
N MET A 85 1.54 -3.40 -5.59
CA MET A 85 0.61 -4.41 -5.09
C MET A 85 -0.84 -3.91 -5.14
N PHE A 86 -1.14 -2.73 -4.59
CA PHE A 86 -2.50 -2.15 -4.64
C PHE A 86 -2.98 -1.86 -6.07
N ALA A 87 -2.07 -1.53 -7.00
CA ALA A 87 -2.45 -1.33 -8.40
C ALA A 87 -2.81 -2.64 -9.09
N VAL A 88 -2.10 -3.71 -8.76
CA VAL A 88 -2.40 -5.06 -9.25
C VAL A 88 -3.68 -5.58 -8.62
N ASP A 89 -3.87 -5.38 -7.31
CA ASP A 89 -5.07 -5.73 -6.55
C ASP A 89 -6.32 -5.15 -7.22
N GLY A 90 -6.35 -3.83 -7.41
CA GLY A 90 -7.49 -3.17 -8.03
C GLY A 90 -7.71 -3.43 -9.50
N TRP A 91 -6.65 -3.74 -10.23
CA TRP A 91 -6.82 -4.28 -11.56
C TRP A 91 -7.56 -5.62 -11.50
N PHE A 92 -7.11 -6.54 -10.66
CA PHE A 92 -7.72 -7.85 -10.55
C PHE A 92 -9.16 -7.77 -10.04
N ASP A 93 -9.47 -7.01 -8.99
CA ASP A 93 -10.82 -6.88 -8.41
C ASP A 93 -11.86 -6.43 -9.44
N VAL A 94 -11.49 -5.53 -10.35
CA VAL A 94 -12.36 -5.12 -11.45
C VAL A 94 -12.65 -6.29 -12.40
N TRP A 95 -11.63 -7.07 -12.76
CA TRP A 95 -11.75 -8.17 -13.72
C TRP A 95 -12.38 -9.44 -13.15
N THR A 96 -12.35 -9.60 -11.83
CA THR A 96 -12.85 -10.80 -11.15
C THR A 96 -14.22 -10.58 -10.52
N SER A 97 -14.71 -9.34 -10.56
CA SER A 97 -16.06 -8.99 -10.14
C SER A 97 -17.14 -9.78 -10.91
N PRO A 98 -18.15 -10.35 -10.21
CA PRO A 98 -19.28 -10.98 -10.86
C PRO A 98 -19.99 -10.00 -11.81
N GLY A 99 -20.44 -10.47 -12.98
CA GLY A 99 -20.93 -9.60 -14.08
C GLY A 99 -22.09 -8.64 -13.75
N GLY A 100 -22.73 -8.76 -12.59
CA GLY A 100 -23.74 -7.81 -12.09
C GLY A 100 -23.23 -6.71 -11.15
N SER A 101 -21.96 -6.76 -10.70
CA SER A 101 -21.38 -5.85 -9.70
C SER A 101 -20.15 -5.08 -10.17
N VAL A 102 -19.83 -5.13 -11.47
CA VAL A 102 -18.64 -4.49 -12.07
C VAL A 102 -18.57 -2.99 -11.74
N LEU A 103 -19.69 -2.27 -11.77
CA LEU A 103 -19.69 -0.85 -11.40
C LEU A 103 -19.32 -0.62 -9.94
N GLY A 104 -19.79 -1.48 -9.03
CA GLY A 104 -19.42 -1.42 -7.61
C GLY A 104 -17.95 -1.70 -7.39
N ALA A 105 -17.41 -2.73 -8.06
CA ALA A 105 -15.99 -3.07 -8.01
C ALA A 105 -15.10 -1.95 -8.57
N VAL A 106 -15.47 -1.36 -9.72
CA VAL A 106 -14.76 -0.22 -10.30
C VAL A 106 -14.79 1.00 -9.39
N LEU A 107 -15.93 1.30 -8.76
CA LEU A 107 -16.03 2.40 -7.81
C LEU A 107 -15.16 2.15 -6.58
N PHE A 108 -15.15 0.93 -6.06
CA PHE A 108 -14.31 0.56 -4.93
C PHE A 108 -12.83 0.71 -5.26
N ALA A 109 -12.39 0.16 -6.40
CA ALA A 109 -11.02 0.28 -6.87
C ALA A 109 -10.60 1.74 -7.01
N VAL A 110 -11.39 2.55 -7.71
CA VAL A 110 -11.08 3.97 -7.93
C VAL A 110 -11.12 4.79 -6.63
N CYS A 111 -11.98 4.46 -5.67
CA CYS A 111 -12.16 5.23 -4.45
C CYS A 111 -11.28 4.79 -3.27
N LEU A 112 -10.75 3.56 -3.27
CA LEU A 112 -9.95 3.01 -2.18
C LEU A 112 -8.54 2.64 -2.64
N GLU A 113 -8.39 1.73 -3.60
CA GLU A 113 -7.08 1.24 -4.02
C GLU A 113 -6.27 2.30 -4.77
N PHE A 114 -6.86 3.03 -5.72
CA PHE A 114 -6.13 4.08 -6.45
C PHE A 114 -5.57 5.19 -5.53
N PRO A 115 -6.33 5.69 -4.53
CA PRO A 115 -5.78 6.58 -3.51
C PRO A 115 -4.62 5.98 -2.72
N LEU A 116 -4.68 4.67 -2.40
CA LEU A 116 -3.57 3.97 -1.74
C LEU A 116 -2.34 3.92 -2.63
N VAL A 117 -2.50 3.56 -3.91
CA VAL A 117 -1.43 3.59 -4.93
C VAL A 117 -0.79 4.97 -4.97
N MET A 118 -1.59 6.04 -5.06
CA MET A 118 -1.10 7.41 -5.10
C MET A 118 -0.33 7.79 -3.84
N ALA A 119 -0.82 7.41 -2.66
CA ALA A 119 -0.17 7.71 -1.39
C ALA A 119 1.19 7.01 -1.24
N PHE A 120 1.26 5.71 -1.58
CA PHE A 120 2.50 4.93 -1.53
C PHE A 120 3.50 5.35 -2.61
N ALA A 121 3.02 5.68 -3.83
CA ALA A 121 3.87 6.24 -4.88
C ALA A 121 4.44 7.61 -4.48
N PHE A 122 3.61 8.48 -3.90
CA PHE A 122 4.05 9.77 -3.37
C PHE A 122 5.13 9.60 -2.30
N ALA A 123 4.93 8.70 -1.33
CA ALA A 123 5.90 8.41 -0.29
C ALA A 123 7.25 7.95 -0.87
N THR A 124 7.20 7.11 -1.91
CA THR A 124 8.38 6.64 -2.64
C THR A 124 9.12 7.79 -3.30
N ILE A 125 8.43 8.56 -4.15
CA ILE A 125 9.02 9.68 -4.91
C ILE A 125 9.59 10.73 -3.97
N HIS A 126 8.89 11.03 -2.87
CA HIS A 126 9.38 11.96 -1.86
C HIS A 126 10.66 11.43 -1.20
N GLY A 127 10.68 10.16 -0.78
CA GLY A 127 11.87 9.54 -0.19
C GLY A 127 13.08 9.51 -1.14
N GLU A 128 12.87 9.28 -2.44
CA GLU A 128 13.95 9.33 -3.43
C GLU A 128 14.53 10.71 -3.62
N ARG A 129 13.67 11.74 -3.70
CA ARG A 129 14.12 13.15 -3.82
C ARG A 129 15.02 13.53 -2.65
N VAL A 130 14.61 13.17 -1.43
CA VAL A 130 15.39 13.42 -0.21
C VAL A 130 16.74 12.71 -0.24
N LYS A 131 16.77 11.44 -0.64
CA LYS A 131 18.00 10.65 -0.77
C LYS A 131 18.96 11.26 -1.81
N ASN A 132 18.44 11.76 -2.93
CA ASN A 132 19.23 12.33 -4.01
C ASN A 132 19.78 13.72 -3.65
N SER A 133 19.01 14.56 -2.96
CA SER A 133 19.50 15.85 -2.44
C SER A 133 20.65 15.69 -1.45
N GLY A 134 20.61 14.67 -0.59
CA GLY A 134 21.71 14.38 0.35
C GLY A 134 23.00 13.87 -0.31
N ARG A 135 22.92 13.31 -1.54
CA ARG A 135 24.10 12.88 -2.31
C ARG A 135 24.78 14.00 -3.10
N ALA A 136 24.06 15.08 -3.39
CA ALA A 136 24.54 16.17 -4.23
C ALA A 136 25.39 17.22 -3.48
N VAL A 137 25.58 17.07 -2.16
CA VAL A 137 26.48 17.92 -1.36
C VAL A 137 27.83 17.21 -1.23
N PRO A 138 28.85 17.55 -2.05
CA PRO A 138 30.19 17.01 -1.89
C PRO A 138 30.84 17.56 -0.61
N SER A 139 31.54 16.69 0.12
CA SER A 139 32.42 16.98 1.25
C SER A 139 33.68 17.73 0.84
#